data_AF-A0A938NUI0-F1
#
_entry.id   AF-A0A938NUI0-F1
#
_cell.length_a   1.000
_cell.length_b   1.000
_cell.length_c   1.000
_cell.angle_alpha   90.00
_cell.angle_beta   90.00
_cell.angle_gamma   90.00
#
_symmetry.space_group_name_H-M   'P 1'
#
loop_
_entity.id
_entity.type
_entity.pdbx_description
1 polymer ?
#
loop_
_entity_poly.entity_id
_entity_poly.type
_entity_poly.pdbx_seq_one_letter_code
_entity_poly.pdbx_strand_id
1 'polypeptide(L)'
;MILILDSQNSIKSEGKYIEISQGIRPGGCLFGKRGEDVTADENISLNNGNLFVIDGVDNPIERIHCSEWTDGSIITLFALFSCSLKHMAVEQEEYRPLFLSGSTDFDMEPNFNISLMYINGTWHEISRFVA
;
A
#
# COMPACT_ATOMS: atom_id res chain seq x y z
N MET A 1 -5.35 -6.99 33.32
CA MET A 1 -6.31 -5.89 33.03
C MET A 1 -7.01 -6.24 31.74
N ILE A 2 -8.32 -6.51 31.78
CA ILE A 2 -9.13 -6.82 30.58
C ILE A 2 -9.78 -5.49 30.16
N LEU A 3 -9.48 -5.03 28.95
CA LEU A 3 -10.07 -3.82 28.38
C LEU A 3 -11.26 -4.23 27.51
N ILE A 4 -12.44 -3.69 27.79
CA ILE A 4 -13.69 -3.96 27.06
C ILE A 4 -13.97 -2.73 26.18
N LEU A 5 -14.15 -2.96 24.88
CA LEU A 5 -14.51 -1.92 23.91
C LEU A 5 -15.98 -1.55 24.05
N ASP A 6 -16.30 -0.27 23.95
CA ASP A 6 -17.68 0.19 23.82
C ASP A 6 -18.18 0.11 22.36
N SER A 7 -19.46 0.39 22.17
CA SER A 7 -20.12 0.36 20.85
C SER A 7 -19.58 1.41 19.86
N GLN A 8 -18.63 2.26 20.27
CA GLN A 8 -17.98 3.26 19.44
C GLN A 8 -16.49 2.97 19.22
N ASN A 9 -16.02 1.76 19.56
CA ASN A 9 -14.61 1.35 19.45
C ASN A 9 -13.65 2.25 20.25
N SER A 10 -14.11 2.85 21.35
CA SER A 10 -13.25 3.61 22.25
C SER A 10 -12.81 2.73 23.44
N ILE A 11 -11.59 2.95 23.93
CA ILE A 11 -11.14 2.41 25.22
C ILE A 11 -11.11 3.57 26.22
N LYS A 12 -11.85 3.41 27.31
CA LYS A 12 -11.85 4.36 28.42
C LYS A 12 -10.84 3.91 29.47
N SER A 13 -9.76 4.68 29.63
CA SER A 13 -8.85 4.57 30.76
C SER A 13 -8.79 5.92 31.47
N GLU A 14 -9.05 5.93 32.78
CA GLU A 14 -8.92 7.11 33.66
C GLU A 14 -9.64 8.39 33.15
N GLY A 15 -10.81 8.22 32.52
CA GLY A 15 -11.64 9.36 32.09
C GLY A 15 -11.17 10.07 30.82
N LYS A 16 -10.14 9.55 30.13
CA LYS A 16 -9.71 10.03 28.82
C LYS A 16 -10.16 9.05 27.73
N TYR A 17 -10.81 9.57 26.70
CA TYR A 17 -11.10 8.80 25.49
C TYR A 17 -9.83 8.77 24.64
N ILE A 18 -9.31 7.57 24.37
CA ILE A 18 -8.34 7.38 23.31
C ILE A 18 -9.18 7.07 22.07
N GLU A 19 -9.25 8.00 21.12
CA GLU A 19 -9.77 7.70 19.80
C GLU A 19 -8.84 6.68 19.15
N ILE A 20 -9.33 5.47 18.98
CA ILE A 20 -8.63 4.44 18.24
C ILE A 20 -9.02 4.67 16.80
N SER A 21 -8.16 5.39 16.07
CA SER A 21 -8.27 5.54 14.63
C SER A 21 -8.20 4.15 13.99
N GLN A 22 -9.37 3.59 13.69
CA GLN A 22 -9.65 2.34 12.99
C GLN A 22 -8.47 1.35 12.87
N GLY A 23 -8.31 0.50 13.88
CA GLY A 23 -7.24 -0.49 13.86
C GLY A 23 -7.22 -1.49 15.01
N ILE A 24 -8.35 -1.93 15.55
CA ILE A 24 -8.33 -3.09 16.45
C ILE A 24 -9.47 -4.04 16.08
N ARG A 25 -9.12 -5.25 15.61
CA ARG A 25 -10.01 -6.41 15.59
C ARG A 25 -9.44 -7.50 16.50
N PRO A 26 -10.22 -8.09 17.40
CA PRO A 26 -9.79 -9.23 18.20
C PRO A 26 -9.77 -10.47 17.30
N GLY A 27 -8.59 -11.03 17.06
CA GLY A 27 -8.36 -12.11 16.09
C GLY A 27 -6.97 -12.13 15.44
N GLY A 28 -6.16 -11.09 15.65
CA GLY A 28 -4.70 -11.22 15.62
C GLY A 28 -3.96 -11.11 14.28
N CYS A 29 -4.55 -10.59 13.21
CA CYS A 29 -3.78 -10.15 12.03
C CYS A 29 -4.26 -8.78 11.54
N LEU A 30 -3.63 -7.73 12.04
CA LEU A 30 -3.55 -6.45 11.32
C LEU A 30 -2.39 -6.58 10.33
N PHE A 31 -2.65 -7.16 9.16
CA PHE A 31 -1.77 -6.97 8.01
C PHE A 31 -2.35 -5.83 7.19
N GLY A 32 -2.11 -4.62 7.68
CA GLY A 32 -2.41 -3.38 6.98
C GLY A 32 -3.85 -2.85 7.05
N LYS A 33 -3.97 -1.54 6.89
CA LYS A 33 -5.21 -0.83 6.56
C LYS A 33 -5.42 -0.95 5.05
N ARG A 34 -6.46 -1.68 4.65
CA ARG A 34 -6.85 -1.80 3.24
C ARG A 34 -7.21 -0.41 2.67
N GLY A 35 -6.60 -0.04 1.56
CA GLY A 35 -6.99 1.11 0.75
C GLY A 35 -8.16 0.76 -0.19
N GLU A 36 -8.49 1.69 -1.08
CA GLU A 36 -9.41 1.42 -2.20
C GLU A 36 -8.74 0.57 -3.28
N ASP A 37 -9.56 -0.05 -4.12
CA ASP A 37 -9.08 -0.78 -5.29
C ASP A 37 -8.63 0.23 -6.35
N VAL A 38 -7.56 -0.10 -7.06
CA VAL A 38 -6.89 0.82 -7.98
C VAL A 38 -6.65 0.13 -9.31
N THR A 39 -7.19 0.71 -10.37
CA THR A 39 -6.97 0.19 -11.72
C THR A 39 -5.53 0.48 -12.15
N ALA A 40 -4.87 -0.50 -12.76
CA ALA A 40 -3.51 -0.33 -13.26
C ALA A 40 -3.46 0.75 -14.33
N ASP A 41 -2.59 1.75 -14.13
CA ASP A 41 -2.32 2.82 -15.08
C ASP A 41 -0.87 3.29 -14.96
N GLU A 42 -0.35 4.04 -15.93
CA GLU A 42 1.02 4.59 -15.90
C GLU A 42 1.30 5.37 -14.61
N ASN A 43 0.30 6.12 -14.15
CA ASN A 43 0.35 6.96 -12.96
C ASN A 43 -0.83 6.59 -12.04
N ILE A 44 -0.56 5.90 -10.94
CA ILE A 44 -1.62 5.54 -9.99
C ILE A 44 -1.61 6.46 -8.77
N SER A 45 -2.80 6.73 -8.25
CA SER A 45 -3.00 7.42 -6.98
C SER A 45 -3.51 6.44 -5.93
N LEU A 46 -2.82 6.38 -4.80
CA LEU A 46 -3.18 5.53 -3.68
C LEU A 46 -3.74 6.40 -2.57
N ASN A 47 -4.88 6.00 -2.00
CA ASN A 47 -5.47 6.69 -0.86
C ASN A 47 -4.85 6.21 0.46
N ASN A 48 -5.42 6.65 1.59
CA ASN A 48 -4.92 6.30 2.91
C ASN A 48 -5.12 4.81 3.23
N GLY A 49 -4.06 4.03 3.09
CA GLY A 49 -3.96 2.61 3.39
C GLY A 49 -2.52 2.12 3.26
N ASN A 50 -2.30 0.82 3.36
CA ASN A 50 -1.00 0.20 3.05
C ASN A 50 -1.14 -1.18 2.38
N LEU A 51 -2.36 -1.54 1.98
CA LEU A 51 -2.66 -2.70 1.16
C LEU A 51 -3.69 -2.30 0.11
N PHE A 52 -3.34 -2.43 -1.17
CA PHE A 52 -4.18 -2.02 -2.30
C PHE A 52 -4.35 -3.20 -3.25
N VAL A 53 -5.57 -3.41 -3.73
CA VAL A 53 -5.85 -4.39 -4.78
C VAL A 53 -5.74 -3.66 -6.11
N ILE A 54 -4.94 -4.22 -7.01
CA ILE A 54 -4.79 -3.72 -8.37
C ILE A 54 -5.76 -4.45 -9.30
N ASP A 55 -6.70 -3.71 -9.89
CA ASP A 55 -7.77 -4.24 -10.74
C ASP A 55 -7.67 -3.72 -12.19
N GLY A 56 -6.79 -4.30 -13.00
CA GLY A 56 -6.72 -3.92 -14.41
C GLY A 56 -5.49 -4.47 -15.13
N VAL A 57 -5.55 -4.47 -16.46
CA VAL A 57 -4.53 -5.06 -17.35
C VAL A 57 -4.02 -4.07 -18.41
N ASP A 58 -4.56 -2.86 -18.48
CA ASP A 58 -4.47 -2.06 -19.70
C ASP A 58 -3.12 -1.34 -19.84
N ASN A 59 -2.49 -0.92 -18.75
CA ASN A 59 -1.22 -0.18 -18.76
C ASN A 59 -0.26 -0.62 -17.62
N PRO A 60 1.07 -0.55 -17.84
CA PRO A 60 2.04 -0.81 -16.79
C PRO A 60 1.99 0.29 -15.73
N ILE A 61 2.10 -0.08 -14.45
CA ILE A 61 2.30 0.88 -13.36
C ILE A 61 3.73 1.38 -13.43
N GLU A 62 3.90 2.67 -13.71
CA GLU A 62 5.22 3.30 -13.80
C GLU A 62 5.54 4.14 -12.55
N ARG A 63 4.52 4.80 -12.00
CA ARG A 63 4.69 5.81 -10.93
C ARG A 63 3.50 5.82 -9.98
N ILE A 64 3.76 6.25 -8.74
CA ILE A 64 2.76 6.39 -7.68
C ILE A 64 2.75 7.84 -7.18
N HIS A 65 1.57 8.41 -7.03
CA HIS A 65 1.36 9.75 -6.49
C HIS A 65 1.95 9.88 -5.07
N CYS A 66 2.68 10.96 -4.78
CA CYS A 66 3.50 11.08 -3.57
C CYS A 66 3.04 12.13 -2.54
N SER A 67 1.98 12.90 -2.78
CA SER A 67 1.67 14.07 -1.93
C SER A 67 1.33 13.72 -0.47
N GLU A 68 0.85 12.50 -0.21
CA GLU A 68 0.45 12.04 1.12
C GLU A 68 1.48 11.08 1.77
N TRP A 69 2.60 10.80 1.10
CA TRP A 69 3.56 9.78 1.52
C TRP A 69 4.84 10.40 2.08
N THR A 70 5.32 9.82 3.18
CA THR A 70 6.57 10.24 3.85
C THR A 70 7.58 9.10 3.84
N ASP A 71 8.87 9.43 3.90
CA ASP A 71 9.93 8.43 3.91
C ASP A 71 9.72 7.38 5.01
N GLY A 72 9.90 6.11 4.67
CA GLY A 72 9.60 4.96 5.52
C GLY A 72 8.17 4.43 5.39
N SER A 73 7.30 5.08 4.60
CA SER A 73 5.98 4.53 4.28
C SER A 73 6.13 3.22 3.52
N ILE A 74 5.35 2.21 3.90
CA ILE A 74 5.34 0.90 3.25
C ILE A 74 3.94 0.63 2.74
N ILE A 75 3.82 0.20 1.50
CA ILE A 75 2.59 -0.25 0.88
C ILE A 75 2.77 -1.66 0.32
N THR A 76 1.66 -2.38 0.16
CA THR A 76 1.60 -3.64 -0.56
C THR A 76 0.57 -3.53 -1.67
N LEU A 77 0.96 -3.90 -2.88
CA LEU A 77 0.09 -4.03 -4.04
C LEU A 77 -0.21 -5.51 -4.24
N PHE A 78 -1.50 -5.85 -4.31
CA PHE A 78 -1.98 -7.20 -4.59
C PHE A 78 -2.63 -7.22 -5.97
N ALA A 79 -2.12 -8.07 -6.86
CA ALA A 79 -2.62 -8.17 -8.22
C ALA A 79 -3.87 -9.07 -8.29
N LEU A 80 -5.04 -8.51 -8.60
CA LEU A 80 -6.24 -9.32 -8.89
C LEU A 80 -6.19 -9.90 -10.32
N PHE A 81 -5.63 -9.12 -11.25
CA PHE A 81 -5.34 -9.52 -12.62
C PHE A 81 -3.85 -9.31 -12.91
N SER A 82 -3.36 -9.86 -14.02
CA SER A 82 -1.98 -9.67 -14.45
C SER A 82 -1.71 -8.20 -14.76
N CYS A 83 -0.64 -7.62 -14.23
CA CYS A 83 -0.22 -6.27 -14.60
C CYS A 83 1.29 -6.11 -14.49
N SER A 84 1.85 -5.15 -15.21
CA SER A 84 3.30 -4.91 -15.24
C SER A 84 3.65 -3.71 -14.36
N LEU A 85 4.80 -3.77 -13.70
CA LEU A 85 5.44 -2.63 -13.03
C LEU A 85 6.71 -2.29 -13.80
N LYS A 86 6.91 -0.99 -14.06
CA LYS A 86 8.07 -0.51 -14.80
C LYS A 86 9.16 0.00 -13.87
N HIS A 87 10.38 -0.49 -14.07
CA HIS A 87 11.53 -0.02 -13.32
C HIS A 87 11.99 1.36 -13.81
N MET A 88 12.27 2.27 -12.87
CA MET A 88 12.92 3.55 -13.10
C MET A 88 12.26 4.38 -14.20
N ALA A 89 10.93 4.50 -14.14
CA ALA A 89 10.23 5.47 -14.97
C ALA A 89 10.75 6.89 -14.73
N VAL A 90 10.59 7.77 -15.73
CA VAL A 90 10.98 9.18 -15.59
C VAL A 90 10.11 9.82 -14.51
N GLU A 91 10.70 10.60 -13.61
CA GLU A 91 9.93 11.36 -12.61
C GLU A 91 8.94 12.32 -13.30
N GLN A 92 7.77 12.48 -12.69
CA GLN A 92 6.76 13.43 -13.13
C GLN A 92 6.33 14.25 -11.92
N GLU A 93 5.82 15.46 -12.14
CA GLU A 93 5.25 16.28 -11.07
C GLU A 93 4.24 15.45 -10.26
N GLU A 94 4.35 15.49 -8.92
CA GLU A 94 3.52 14.73 -7.96
C GLU A 94 3.59 13.19 -8.00
N TYR A 95 4.25 12.58 -8.99
CA TYR A 95 4.39 11.13 -9.11
C TYR A 95 5.84 10.68 -8.98
N ARG A 96 6.05 9.54 -8.32
CA ARG A 96 7.40 9.00 -8.08
C ARG A 96 7.58 7.60 -8.64
N PRO A 97 8.73 7.32 -9.26
CA PRO A 97 8.97 6.07 -9.97
C PRO A 97 9.25 4.90 -9.01
N LEU A 98 9.19 3.71 -9.59
CA LEU A 98 9.42 2.43 -8.93
C LEU A 98 10.85 1.92 -9.17
N PHE A 99 11.54 1.54 -8.10
CA PHE A 99 12.84 0.88 -8.13
C PHE A 99 12.65 -0.58 -7.71
N LEU A 100 12.62 -1.46 -8.71
CA LEU A 100 12.36 -2.88 -8.56
C LEU A 100 13.67 -3.66 -8.39
N SER A 101 13.64 -4.74 -7.62
CA SER A 101 14.81 -5.57 -7.40
C SER A 101 15.23 -6.27 -8.70
N GLY A 102 16.54 -6.29 -8.95
CA GLY A 102 17.10 -6.79 -10.21
C GLY A 102 17.18 -5.74 -11.33
N SER A 103 16.66 -4.53 -11.10
CA SER A 103 16.67 -3.43 -12.08
C SER A 103 15.98 -3.77 -13.41
N THR A 104 14.89 -4.53 -13.34
CA THR A 104 14.07 -4.91 -14.50
C THR A 104 12.62 -4.60 -14.25
N ASP A 105 11.88 -4.41 -15.34
CA ASP A 105 10.42 -4.45 -15.33
C ASP A 105 9.94 -5.80 -14.75
N PHE A 106 8.75 -5.78 -14.16
CA PHE A 106 8.21 -6.93 -13.46
C PHE A 106 6.73 -7.13 -13.79
N ASP A 107 6.41 -8.32 -14.30
CA ASP A 107 5.02 -8.72 -14.52
C ASP A 107 4.49 -9.42 -13.27
N MET A 108 3.50 -8.80 -12.63
CA MET A 108 2.71 -9.43 -11.58
C MET A 108 1.68 -10.34 -12.23
N GLU A 109 1.75 -11.63 -11.92
CA GLU A 109 0.67 -12.57 -12.18
C GLU A 109 -0.50 -12.35 -11.21
N PRO A 110 -1.71 -12.86 -11.49
CA PRO A 110 -2.78 -12.86 -10.49
C PRO A 110 -2.36 -13.51 -9.16
N ASN A 111 -2.82 -12.94 -8.05
CA ASN A 111 -2.47 -13.31 -6.66
C ASN A 111 -1.02 -13.01 -6.25
N PHE A 112 -0.29 -12.26 -7.08
CA PHE A 112 1.04 -11.79 -6.71
C PHE A 112 0.95 -10.58 -5.76
N ASN A 113 1.88 -10.51 -4.81
CA ASN A 113 2.06 -9.37 -3.92
C ASN A 113 3.45 -8.77 -4.11
N ILE A 114 3.51 -7.45 -4.14
CA ILE A 114 4.75 -6.69 -4.03
C ILE A 114 4.61 -5.63 -2.93
N SER A 115 5.61 -5.55 -2.06
CA SER A 115 5.70 -4.49 -1.06
C SER A 115 6.76 -3.49 -1.46
N LEU A 116 6.40 -2.21 -1.35
CA LEU A 116 7.23 -1.07 -1.71
C LEU A 116 7.43 -0.18 -0.49
N MET A 117 8.63 0.38 -0.34
CA MET A 117 8.96 1.39 0.67
C MET A 117 9.29 2.71 -0.01
N TYR A 118 8.72 3.80 0.48
CA TYR A 118 9.07 5.14 0.03
C TYR A 118 10.35 5.61 0.72
N ILE A 119 11.38 5.96 -0.04
CA ILE A 119 12.70 6.38 0.46
C ILE A 119 13.22 7.50 -0.43
N ASN A 120 13.60 8.64 0.16
CA ASN A 120 14.24 9.75 -0.55
C ASN A 120 13.47 10.21 -1.80
N GLY A 121 12.14 10.16 -1.75
CA GLY A 121 11.32 10.57 -2.89
C GLY A 121 11.02 9.47 -3.90
N THR A 122 11.39 8.21 -3.71
CA THR A 122 11.14 7.13 -4.68
C THR A 122 10.59 5.87 -4.01
N TRP A 123 9.89 5.01 -4.76
CA TRP A 123 9.35 3.75 -4.25
C TRP A 123 10.32 2.61 -4.53
N HIS A 124 10.73 1.89 -3.50
CA HIS A 124 11.68 0.78 -3.61
C HIS A 124 11.02 -0.53 -3.25
N GLU A 125 11.19 -1.55 -4.09
CA GLU A 125 10.79 -2.91 -3.74
C GLU A 125 11.57 -3.40 -2.52
N ILE A 126 10.83 -3.90 -1.53
CA ILE A 126 11.40 -4.54 -0.32
C ILE A 126 11.08 -6.03 -0.23
N SER A 127 10.00 -6.48 -0.87
CA SER A 127 9.64 -7.89 -0.95
C SER A 127 8.64 -8.15 -2.07
N ARG A 128 8.65 -9.37 -2.59
CA ARG A 128 7.71 -9.85 -3.59
C ARG A 128 7.42 -11.34 -3.34
N PHE A 129 6.17 -11.77 -3.42
CA PHE A 129 5.80 -13.18 -3.26
C PHE A 129 4.45 -13.51 -3.91
N VAL A 130 4.29 -14.77 -4.29
CA VAL A 130 2.99 -15.34 -4.69
C VAL A 130 2.27 -15.75 -3.41
N ALA A 131 1.03 -15.27 -3.21
CA ALA A 131 0.19 -15.68 -2.09
C ALA A 131 -0.45 -17.06 -2.30
#